data_AF-A0A0J6CKR7-F1
#
_entry.id   AF-A0A0J6CKR7-F1
#
_cell.length_a   1.000
_cell.length_b   1.000
_cell.length_c   1.000
_cell.angle_alpha   90.00
_cell.angle_beta   90.00
_cell.angle_gamma   90.00
#
_symmetry.space_group_name_H-M   'P 1'
#
loop_
_entity.id
_entity.type
_entity.pdbx_description
1 polymer ?
#
loop_
_entity_poly.entity_id
_entity_poly.type
_entity_poly.pdbx_seq_one_letter_code
_entity_poly.pdbx_strand_id
1 'polypeptide(L)'
;MSLKEKNIVVDIAFNNWALNDTENQRWTKEWIERRMEIFMSFTAKSLENQTNQDFTALVQYDDHTEHLVKKAMRKYKRLPSNIKMIPHSELKMQFENHVRDAKFGYFVRLDSDDLYHESFIQQLHDFQDSENINVVINQKGYVYDAIQDRLATVSFKSPPFYTLIYKTEDFLNGFRYEMKGHRSIIEMPHHILTNRNYTIIVHAQNTSTTFKEKYEKGMIHDTSEKNRVLNEFLGEGRDRLNVLGKLMNKLT
;
A
#
# COMPACT_ATOMS: atom_id res chain seq x y z
N MET A 1 -6.73 -20.60 -24.99
CA MET A 1 -5.72 -19.58 -24.62
C MET A 1 -4.97 -20.14 -23.42
N SER A 2 -3.64 -20.05 -23.39
CA SER A 2 -2.86 -20.40 -22.19
C SER A 2 -3.20 -19.41 -21.08
N LEU A 3 -3.43 -19.89 -19.85
CA LEU A 3 -3.57 -19.02 -18.69
C LEU A 3 -2.31 -18.16 -18.51
N LYS A 4 -2.46 -16.94 -18.00
CA LYS A 4 -1.33 -16.14 -17.54
C LYS A 4 -0.71 -16.83 -16.32
N GLU A 5 0.60 -16.73 -16.10
CA GLU A 5 1.20 -17.38 -14.92
C GLU A 5 0.67 -16.77 -13.62
N LYS A 6 0.56 -15.45 -13.54
CA LYS A 6 0.10 -14.76 -12.33
C LYS A 6 -0.64 -13.46 -12.61
N ASN A 7 -1.50 -13.07 -11.67
CA ASN A 7 -2.09 -11.73 -11.61
C ASN A 7 -1.88 -11.11 -10.23
N ILE A 8 -1.49 -9.84 -10.22
CA ILE A 8 -1.16 -9.08 -9.01
C ILE A 8 -2.32 -8.13 -8.67
N VAL A 9 -2.84 -8.27 -7.46
CA VAL A 9 -3.88 -7.41 -6.88
C VAL A 9 -3.33 -6.76 -5.62
N VAL A 10 -3.34 -5.43 -5.57
CA VAL A 10 -2.96 -4.65 -4.37
C VAL A 10 -4.21 -4.33 -3.56
N ASP A 11 -4.31 -4.91 -2.38
CA ASP A 11 -5.40 -4.71 -1.41
C ASP A 11 -5.10 -3.50 -0.52
N ILE A 12 -5.99 -2.49 -0.58
CA ILE A 12 -5.81 -1.23 0.15
C ILE A 12 -7.10 -0.88 0.90
N ALA A 13 -7.06 -1.00 2.23
CA ALA A 13 -8.11 -0.47 3.09
C ALA A 13 -8.05 1.07 3.15
N PHE A 14 -9.06 1.76 2.61
CA PHE A 14 -9.14 3.22 2.69
C PHE A 14 -9.85 3.67 3.95
N ASN A 15 -11.14 3.36 4.07
CA ASN A 15 -11.95 3.70 5.24
C ASN A 15 -12.93 2.60 5.63
N ASN A 16 -12.82 1.40 5.06
CA ASN A 16 -13.71 0.26 5.37
C ASN A 16 -13.34 -0.48 6.66
N TRP A 17 -12.21 -0.14 7.29
CA TRP A 17 -11.74 -0.80 8.51
C TRP A 17 -10.96 0.15 9.40
N ALA A 18 -11.11 -0.01 10.72
CA ALA A 18 -10.29 0.64 11.74
C ALA A 18 -10.30 -0.19 13.02
N LEU A 19 -9.17 -0.28 13.73
CA LEU A 19 -9.08 -1.00 15.01
C LEU A 19 -9.91 -0.36 16.13
N ASN A 20 -10.01 0.97 16.15
CA ASN A 20 -10.54 1.74 17.29
C ASN A 20 -11.50 2.87 16.86
N ASP A 21 -12.28 2.71 15.78
CA ASP A 21 -13.28 3.72 15.38
C ASP A 21 -14.67 3.39 15.94
N THR A 22 -14.89 3.72 17.21
CA THR A 22 -16.15 3.48 17.91
C THR A 22 -17.21 4.54 17.60
N GLU A 23 -16.82 5.69 17.03
CA GLU A 23 -17.71 6.84 16.79
C GLU A 23 -18.00 7.06 15.30
N ASN A 24 -17.58 6.14 14.42
CA ASN A 24 -17.68 6.26 12.97
C ASN A 24 -17.05 7.56 12.43
N GLN A 25 -15.94 8.01 13.02
CA GLN A 25 -15.22 9.19 12.55
C GLN A 25 -14.78 9.03 11.10
N ARG A 26 -14.47 7.79 10.67
CA ARG A 26 -14.11 7.45 9.28
C ARG A 26 -15.21 7.66 8.25
N TRP A 27 -16.44 7.92 8.68
CA TRP A 27 -17.59 8.21 7.81
C TRP A 27 -17.84 9.70 7.62
N THR A 28 -17.16 10.56 8.37
CA THR A 28 -17.33 12.02 8.24
C THR A 28 -16.69 12.53 6.95
N LYS A 29 -17.27 13.60 6.39
CA LYS A 29 -16.75 14.26 5.20
C LYS A 29 -15.31 14.76 5.43
N GLU A 30 -15.06 15.38 6.58
CA GLU A 30 -13.78 15.96 6.95
C GLU A 30 -12.69 14.89 6.99
N TRP A 31 -12.99 13.74 7.59
CA TRP A 31 -12.06 12.61 7.61
C TRP A 31 -11.78 12.08 6.21
N ILE A 32 -12.81 11.85 5.40
CA ILE A 32 -12.65 11.31 4.03
C ILE A 32 -11.86 12.25 3.14
N GLU A 33 -12.14 13.55 3.19
CA GLU A 33 -11.42 14.55 2.40
C GLU A 33 -9.94 14.61 2.80
N ARG A 34 -9.62 14.51 4.09
CA ARG A 34 -8.24 14.50 4.58
C ARG A 34 -7.50 13.22 4.20
N ARG A 35 -8.12 12.05 4.37
CA ARG A 35 -7.50 10.76 4.01
C ARG A 35 -7.34 10.60 2.51
N MET A 36 -8.25 11.15 1.72
CA MET A 36 -8.11 11.24 0.27
C MET A 36 -6.89 12.10 -0.12
N GLU A 37 -6.67 13.23 0.58
CA GLU A 37 -5.48 14.06 0.34
C GLU A 37 -4.17 13.28 0.62
N ILE A 38 -4.13 12.50 1.70
CA ILE A 38 -2.98 11.64 2.04
C ILE A 38 -2.78 10.57 0.97
N PHE A 39 -3.83 9.80 0.65
CA PHE A 39 -3.78 8.77 -0.39
C PHE A 39 -3.29 9.32 -1.73
N MET A 40 -3.87 10.42 -2.21
CA MET A 40 -3.49 11.03 -3.49
C MET A 40 -2.08 11.63 -3.49
N SER A 41 -1.56 12.01 -2.31
CA SER A 41 -0.23 12.60 -2.17
C SER A 41 0.89 11.56 -2.06
N PHE A 42 0.56 10.36 -1.58
CA PHE A 42 1.51 9.31 -1.23
C PHE A 42 1.23 8.02 -2.00
N THR A 43 0.31 7.19 -1.49
CA THR A 43 0.05 5.84 -2.01
C THR A 43 -0.31 5.82 -3.49
N ALA A 44 -1.19 6.71 -3.95
CA ALA A 44 -1.56 6.81 -5.36
C ALA A 44 -0.34 7.11 -6.24
N LYS A 45 0.55 8.02 -5.81
CA LYS A 45 1.78 8.34 -6.55
C LYS A 45 2.73 7.16 -6.62
N SER A 46 2.85 6.40 -5.53
CA SER A 46 3.71 5.20 -5.51
C SER A 46 3.20 4.09 -6.43
N LEU A 47 1.87 3.94 -6.54
CA LEU A 47 1.26 3.02 -7.50
C LEU A 47 1.44 3.52 -8.94
N GLU A 48 1.23 4.81 -9.19
CA GLU A 48 1.48 5.44 -10.49
C GLU A 48 2.95 5.34 -10.92
N ASN A 49 3.89 5.40 -9.98
CA ASN A 49 5.32 5.33 -10.24
C ASN A 49 5.85 3.89 -10.45
N GLN A 50 5.01 2.85 -10.38
CA GLN A 50 5.50 1.49 -10.63
C GLN A 50 6.03 1.35 -12.06
N THR A 51 7.24 0.82 -12.20
CA THR A 51 7.89 0.49 -13.47
C THR A 51 7.12 -0.54 -14.29
N ASN A 52 6.33 -1.39 -13.61
CA ASN A 52 5.41 -2.32 -14.22
C ASN A 52 3.97 -2.02 -13.77
N GLN A 53 3.11 -1.68 -14.74
CA GLN A 53 1.71 -1.30 -14.51
C GLN A 53 0.74 -2.49 -14.65
N ASP A 54 1.23 -3.71 -14.87
CA ASP A 54 0.44 -4.94 -14.96
C ASP A 54 0.08 -5.47 -13.56
N PHE A 55 -0.77 -4.71 -12.87
CA PHE A 55 -1.39 -5.04 -11.59
C PHE A 55 -2.77 -4.39 -11.52
N THR A 56 -3.54 -4.65 -10.48
CA THR A 56 -4.71 -3.84 -10.12
C THR A 56 -4.68 -3.49 -8.64
N ALA A 57 -4.76 -2.21 -8.29
CA ALA A 57 -4.99 -1.77 -6.93
C ALA A 57 -6.49 -1.60 -6.67
N LEU A 58 -6.99 -2.28 -5.63
CA LEU A 58 -8.35 -2.19 -5.14
C LEU A 58 -8.35 -1.41 -3.83
N VAL A 59 -8.77 -0.15 -3.92
CA VAL A 59 -8.85 0.78 -2.79
C VAL A 59 -10.27 0.79 -2.27
N GLN A 60 -10.49 0.06 -1.18
CA GLN A 60 -11.83 -0.25 -0.67
C GLN A 60 -12.32 0.80 0.34
N TYR A 61 -13.52 1.31 0.10
CA TYR A 61 -14.22 2.22 1.00
C TYR A 61 -15.48 1.59 1.60
N ASP A 62 -15.93 2.11 2.73
CA ASP A 62 -17.20 1.72 3.34
C ASP A 62 -18.37 2.16 2.46
N ASP A 63 -19.25 1.22 2.12
CA ASP A 63 -20.42 1.41 1.26
C ASP A 63 -21.26 2.65 1.62
N HIS A 64 -21.45 2.93 2.91
CA HIS A 64 -22.23 4.10 3.37
C HIS A 64 -21.61 5.45 2.98
N THR A 65 -20.31 5.45 2.70
CA THR A 65 -19.52 6.65 2.42
C THR A 65 -19.29 6.91 0.95
N GLU A 66 -19.85 6.08 0.06
CA GLU A 66 -19.63 6.15 -1.40
C GLU A 66 -19.81 7.58 -1.96
N HIS A 67 -20.88 8.26 -1.57
CA HIS A 67 -21.18 9.61 -2.03
C HIS A 67 -20.10 10.63 -1.60
N LEU A 68 -19.53 10.49 -0.41
CA LEU A 68 -18.45 11.34 0.10
C LEU A 68 -17.12 11.03 -0.62
N VAL A 69 -16.80 9.75 -0.79
CA VAL A 69 -15.60 9.31 -1.51
C VAL A 69 -15.63 9.80 -2.96
N LYS A 70 -16.74 9.56 -3.69
CA LYS A 70 -16.92 10.06 -5.06
C LYS A 70 -16.81 11.57 -5.16
N LYS A 71 -17.33 12.31 -4.17
CA LYS A 71 -17.21 13.78 -4.12
C LYS A 71 -15.77 14.23 -3.87
N ALA A 72 -15.04 13.58 -2.97
CA ALA A 72 -13.64 13.88 -2.69
C ALA A 72 -12.74 13.62 -3.90
N MET A 73 -12.95 12.51 -4.62
CA MET A 73 -12.19 12.15 -5.82
C MET A 73 -12.26 13.21 -6.94
N ARG A 74 -13.39 13.90 -7.09
CA ARG A 74 -13.56 14.95 -8.13
C ARG A 74 -12.59 16.13 -8.00
N LYS A 75 -11.92 16.27 -6.86
CA LYS A 75 -10.92 17.33 -6.62
C LYS A 75 -9.56 17.03 -7.23
N TYR A 76 -9.33 15.80 -7.69
CA TYR A 76 -8.02 15.32 -8.12
C TYR A 76 -8.04 14.86 -9.58
N LYS A 77 -6.84 14.70 -10.16
CA LYS A 77 -6.68 14.04 -11.45
C LYS A 77 -7.26 12.62 -11.37
N ARG A 78 -7.89 12.18 -12.46
CA ARG A 78 -8.41 10.82 -12.58
C ARG A 78 -7.26 9.81 -12.40
N LEU A 79 -7.48 8.84 -11.51
CA LEU A 79 -6.59 7.72 -11.30
C LEU A 79 -6.46 6.86 -12.59
N PRO A 80 -5.30 6.25 -12.84
CA PRO A 80 -5.13 5.21 -13.84
C PRO A 80 -6.18 4.09 -13.73
N SER A 81 -6.48 3.41 -14.82
CA SER A 81 -7.52 2.37 -14.86
C SER A 81 -7.20 1.13 -14.01
N ASN A 82 -5.93 0.89 -13.71
CA ASN A 82 -5.45 -0.15 -12.81
C ASN A 82 -5.56 0.24 -11.33
N ILE A 83 -5.96 1.47 -10.96
CA ILE A 83 -6.19 1.88 -9.58
C ILE A 83 -7.67 2.22 -9.40
N LYS A 84 -8.38 1.37 -8.66
CA LYS A 84 -9.85 1.41 -8.56
C LYS A 84 -10.29 1.67 -7.12
N MET A 85 -11.06 2.73 -6.93
CA MET A 85 -11.81 2.95 -5.69
C MET A 85 -13.11 2.15 -5.77
N ILE A 86 -13.31 1.19 -4.86
CA ILE A 86 -14.46 0.27 -4.87
C ILE A 86 -15.18 0.24 -3.51
N PRO A 87 -16.51 -0.01 -3.48
CA PRO A 87 -17.17 -0.31 -2.22
C PRO A 87 -16.68 -1.66 -1.68
N HIS A 88 -16.60 -1.81 -0.35
CA HIS A 88 -16.09 -3.02 0.26
C HIS A 88 -16.94 -4.26 -0.07
N SER A 89 -18.25 -4.10 -0.27
CA SER A 89 -19.14 -5.18 -0.72
C SER A 89 -18.73 -5.82 -2.06
N GLU A 90 -18.02 -5.11 -2.93
CA GLU A 90 -17.54 -5.62 -4.22
C GLU A 90 -16.20 -6.37 -4.12
N LEU A 91 -15.49 -6.27 -2.99
CA LEU A 91 -14.10 -6.73 -2.87
C LEU A 91 -13.91 -8.17 -3.36
N LYS A 92 -14.71 -9.11 -2.83
CA LYS A 92 -14.62 -10.54 -3.16
C LYS A 92 -14.73 -10.77 -4.67
N MET A 93 -15.78 -10.23 -5.29
CA MET A 93 -16.03 -10.36 -6.73
C MET A 93 -14.87 -9.76 -7.54
N GLN A 94 -14.35 -8.61 -7.12
CA GLN A 94 -13.23 -7.97 -7.80
C GLN A 94 -11.97 -8.85 -7.73
N PHE A 95 -11.61 -9.40 -6.57
CA PHE A 95 -10.49 -10.34 -6.47
C PHE A 95 -10.65 -11.54 -7.40
N GLU A 96 -11.79 -12.22 -7.32
CA GLU A 96 -12.07 -13.41 -8.13
C GLU A 96 -11.98 -13.12 -9.63
N ASN A 97 -12.52 -11.99 -10.08
CA ASN A 97 -12.47 -11.58 -11.48
C ASN A 97 -11.04 -11.26 -11.96
N HIS A 98 -10.21 -10.65 -11.13
CA HIS A 98 -8.84 -10.31 -11.52
C HIS A 98 -7.91 -11.53 -11.56
N VAL A 99 -8.20 -12.62 -10.83
CA VAL A 99 -7.32 -13.80 -10.82
C VAL A 99 -7.79 -14.96 -11.71
N ARG A 100 -9.06 -15.00 -12.13
CA ARG A 100 -9.66 -16.15 -12.82
C ARG A 100 -8.87 -16.67 -14.02
N ASP A 101 -8.21 -15.78 -14.76
CA ASP A 101 -7.46 -16.12 -15.97
C ASP A 101 -5.95 -16.30 -15.74
N ALA A 102 -5.53 -16.41 -14.47
CA ALA A 102 -4.16 -16.67 -14.07
C ALA A 102 -4.03 -17.96 -13.27
N LYS A 103 -2.86 -18.61 -13.31
CA LYS A 103 -2.56 -19.79 -12.49
C LYS A 103 -2.40 -19.42 -11.01
N PHE A 104 -1.79 -18.27 -10.73
CA PHE A 104 -1.62 -17.74 -9.38
C PHE A 104 -2.22 -16.35 -9.19
N GLY A 105 -2.83 -16.13 -8.01
CA GLY A 105 -3.26 -14.83 -7.51
C GLY A 105 -2.27 -14.29 -6.47
N TYR A 106 -1.71 -13.12 -6.73
CA TYR A 106 -0.78 -12.44 -5.84
C TYR A 106 -1.49 -11.29 -5.14
N PHE A 107 -1.73 -11.40 -3.84
CA PHE A 107 -2.46 -10.40 -3.06
C PHE A 107 -1.49 -9.60 -2.20
N VAL A 108 -1.13 -8.42 -2.71
CA VAL A 108 -0.23 -7.47 -2.08
C VAL A 108 -1.01 -6.68 -1.03
N ARG A 109 -0.54 -6.65 0.21
CA ARG A 109 -1.09 -5.74 1.23
C ARG A 109 -0.41 -4.37 1.14
N LEU A 110 -1.18 -3.29 1.15
CA LEU A 110 -0.68 -1.92 1.30
C LEU A 110 -1.68 -1.06 2.09
N ASP A 111 -1.20 -0.27 3.05
CA ASP A 111 -2.05 0.71 3.74
C ASP A 111 -2.20 1.98 2.88
N SER A 112 -3.35 2.67 3.00
CA SER A 112 -3.73 3.78 2.09
C SER A 112 -2.89 5.06 2.23
N ASP A 113 -1.87 5.04 3.09
CA ASP A 113 -0.94 6.12 3.36
C ASP A 113 0.52 5.70 3.24
N ASP A 114 0.81 4.43 2.92
CA ASP A 114 2.18 3.91 2.77
C ASP A 114 2.56 3.74 1.30
N LEU A 115 3.85 3.48 1.05
CA LEU A 115 4.45 3.42 -0.30
C LEU A 115 5.14 2.08 -0.55
N TYR A 116 5.10 1.62 -1.80
CA TYR A 116 6.04 0.64 -2.35
C TYR A 116 7.06 1.30 -3.30
N HIS A 117 8.26 0.73 -3.37
CA HIS A 117 9.31 1.10 -4.29
C HIS A 117 8.84 0.89 -5.74
N GLU A 118 9.28 1.71 -6.70
CA GLU A 118 8.84 1.66 -8.11
C GLU A 118 9.09 0.34 -8.83
N SER A 119 10.06 -0.44 -8.37
CA SER A 119 10.35 -1.78 -8.93
C SER A 119 9.60 -2.91 -8.24
N PHE A 120 8.78 -2.64 -7.22
CA PHE A 120 8.20 -3.71 -6.39
C PHE A 120 7.27 -4.64 -7.19
N ILE A 121 6.39 -4.08 -8.03
CA ILE A 121 5.52 -4.91 -8.87
C ILE A 121 6.34 -5.73 -9.87
N GLN A 122 7.41 -5.17 -10.43
CA GLN A 122 8.31 -5.91 -11.32
C GLN A 122 9.01 -7.06 -10.59
N GLN A 123 9.45 -6.85 -9.34
CA GLN A 123 10.05 -7.92 -8.52
C GLN A 123 9.08 -9.10 -8.30
N LEU A 124 7.77 -8.86 -8.19
CA LEU A 124 6.77 -9.93 -8.07
C LEU A 124 6.52 -10.68 -9.39
N HIS A 125 6.61 -9.97 -10.52
CA HIS A 125 6.57 -10.61 -11.84
C HIS A 125 7.79 -11.49 -12.09
N ASP A 126 8.98 -11.00 -11.73
CA ASP A 126 10.25 -11.71 -11.90
C ASP A 126 10.44 -12.86 -10.91
N PHE A 127 9.72 -12.84 -9.79
CA PHE A 127 9.75 -13.89 -8.80
C PHE A 127 9.23 -15.21 -9.41
N GLN A 128 10.07 -16.24 -9.44
CA GLN A 128 9.67 -17.54 -9.96
C GLN A 128 8.85 -18.31 -8.92
N ASP A 129 7.64 -18.69 -9.31
CA ASP A 129 6.75 -19.46 -8.49
C ASP A 129 7.38 -20.81 -8.11
N SER A 130 7.29 -21.13 -6.83
CA SER A 130 7.53 -22.47 -6.30
C SER A 130 6.29 -22.89 -5.54
N GLU A 131 5.79 -24.11 -5.75
CA GLU A 131 4.59 -24.61 -5.08
C GLU A 131 4.69 -24.61 -3.55
N ASN A 132 5.90 -24.45 -3.01
CA ASN A 132 6.18 -24.43 -1.58
C ASN A 132 6.25 -23.02 -0.99
N ILE A 133 6.00 -21.94 -1.76
CA ILE A 133 6.01 -20.57 -1.25
C ILE A 133 4.59 -20.00 -1.26
N ASN A 134 4.12 -19.62 -0.08
CA ASN A 134 2.77 -19.08 0.13
C ASN A 134 2.80 -17.55 0.29
N VAL A 135 3.94 -16.97 0.61
CA VAL A 135 4.06 -15.53 0.87
C VAL A 135 5.43 -14.97 0.50
N VAL A 136 5.43 -13.75 -0.04
CA VAL A 136 6.63 -12.93 -0.24
C VAL A 136 6.63 -11.81 0.79
N ILE A 137 7.74 -11.61 1.50
CA ILE A 137 7.85 -10.68 2.63
C ILE A 137 8.91 -9.61 2.35
N ASN A 138 8.55 -8.35 2.55
CA ASN A 138 9.48 -7.22 2.47
C ASN A 138 9.98 -6.86 3.86
N GLN A 139 11.14 -7.34 4.30
CA GLN A 139 11.62 -7.07 5.67
C GLN A 139 12.29 -5.70 5.83
N LYS A 140 12.81 -5.12 4.73
CA LYS A 140 13.55 -3.87 4.75
C LYS A 140 12.76 -2.77 4.07
N GLY A 141 12.81 -1.58 4.64
CA GLY A 141 12.15 -0.41 4.09
C GLY A 141 12.67 0.87 4.73
N TYR A 142 11.80 1.89 4.72
CA TYR A 142 12.03 3.19 5.31
C TYR A 142 10.86 3.63 6.20
N VAL A 143 11.11 4.63 7.04
CA VAL A 143 10.07 5.45 7.68
C VAL A 143 10.35 6.89 7.27
N TYR A 144 9.35 7.56 6.72
CA TYR A 144 9.42 8.95 6.32
C TYR A 144 8.48 9.80 7.17
N ASP A 145 9.04 10.73 7.93
CA ASP A 145 8.32 11.79 8.61
C ASP A 145 8.08 12.95 7.64
N ALA A 146 6.87 13.00 7.09
CA ALA A 146 6.44 14.04 6.17
C ALA A 146 6.16 15.39 6.87
N ILE A 147 6.16 15.45 8.21
CA ILE A 147 5.98 16.71 8.94
C ILE A 147 7.34 17.37 9.12
N GLN A 148 8.34 16.61 9.57
CA GLN A 148 9.68 17.13 9.87
C GLN A 148 10.69 16.87 8.74
N ASP A 149 10.25 16.28 7.65
CA ASP A 149 11.06 15.92 6.48
C ASP A 149 12.27 15.04 6.82
N ARG A 150 12.05 14.00 7.62
CA ARG A 150 13.08 13.05 8.09
C ARG A 150 12.88 11.67 7.50
N LEU A 151 13.95 11.04 7.02
CA LEU A 151 13.91 9.70 6.47
C LEU A 151 14.88 8.80 7.23
N ALA A 152 14.42 7.62 7.61
CA ALA A 152 15.26 6.60 8.24
C ALA A 152 15.04 5.23 7.61
N THR A 153 16.11 4.44 7.52
CA THR A 153 16.03 3.03 7.19
C THR A 153 15.44 2.22 8.34
N VAL A 154 14.66 1.19 8.00
CA VAL A 154 14.12 0.24 8.98
C VAL A 154 14.25 -1.21 8.50
N SER A 155 14.18 -2.14 9.46
CA SER A 155 14.10 -3.57 9.22
C SER A 155 13.17 -4.19 10.25
N PHE A 156 12.20 -4.97 9.80
CA PHE A 156 11.25 -5.70 10.66
C PHE A 156 11.18 -7.16 10.23
N LYS A 157 11.06 -8.07 11.20
CA LYS A 157 10.99 -9.52 10.94
C LYS A 157 9.75 -9.92 10.14
N SER A 158 8.59 -9.36 10.48
CA SER A 158 7.32 -9.65 9.82
C SER A 158 6.52 -8.35 9.75
N PRO A 159 6.86 -7.42 8.86
CA PRO A 159 6.12 -6.18 8.70
C PRO A 159 4.81 -6.41 7.97
N PRO A 160 3.90 -5.42 7.97
CA PRO A 160 2.62 -5.53 7.28
C PRO A 160 2.72 -5.24 5.76
N PHE A 161 3.89 -5.53 5.16
CA PHE A 161 4.24 -5.36 3.74
C PHE A 161 4.61 -6.72 3.13
N TYR A 162 3.59 -7.50 2.76
CA TYR A 162 3.74 -8.84 2.24
C TYR A 162 2.76 -9.10 1.09
N THR A 163 3.03 -10.16 0.33
CA THR A 163 2.20 -10.62 -0.77
C THR A 163 1.82 -12.07 -0.53
N LEU A 164 0.53 -12.35 -0.34
CA LEU A 164 0.04 -13.72 -0.27
C LEU A 164 -0.06 -14.29 -1.69
N ILE A 165 0.37 -15.53 -1.86
CA ILE A 165 0.30 -16.26 -3.12
C ILE A 165 -0.73 -17.37 -2.98
N TYR A 166 -1.71 -17.36 -3.87
CA TYR A 166 -2.74 -18.39 -3.96
C TYR A 166 -2.65 -19.09 -5.31
N LYS A 167 -2.81 -20.41 -5.32
CA LYS A 167 -3.32 -21.08 -6.53
C LYS A 167 -4.71 -20.52 -6.80
N THR A 168 -4.95 -20.04 -8.01
CA THR A 168 -6.23 -19.38 -8.36
C THR A 168 -7.41 -20.31 -8.10
N GLU A 169 -7.30 -21.57 -8.50
CA GLU A 169 -8.35 -22.58 -8.30
C GLU A 169 -8.73 -22.73 -6.81
N ASP A 170 -7.74 -22.89 -5.93
CA ASP A 170 -7.98 -23.02 -4.49
C ASP A 170 -8.67 -21.78 -3.93
N PHE A 171 -8.20 -20.58 -4.32
CA PHE A 171 -8.82 -19.33 -3.90
C PHE A 171 -10.27 -19.21 -4.37
N LEU A 172 -10.57 -19.55 -5.63
CA LEU A 172 -11.92 -19.55 -6.18
C LEU A 172 -12.82 -20.58 -5.48
N ASN A 173 -12.26 -21.70 -5.02
CA ASN A 173 -12.95 -22.72 -4.23
C ASN A 173 -13.08 -22.36 -2.74
N GLY A 174 -12.69 -21.15 -2.34
CA GLY A 174 -12.90 -20.61 -0.99
C GLY A 174 -11.74 -20.82 -0.03
N PHE A 175 -10.60 -21.38 -0.46
CA PHE A 175 -9.42 -21.50 0.40
C PHE A 175 -8.87 -20.12 0.79
N ARG A 176 -8.60 -19.91 2.07
CA ARG A 176 -8.00 -18.69 2.63
C ARG A 176 -6.96 -19.09 3.67
N TYR A 177 -5.81 -18.43 3.70
CA TYR A 177 -4.84 -18.65 4.76
C TYR A 177 -5.38 -18.14 6.09
N GLU A 178 -5.27 -18.95 7.14
CA GLU A 178 -5.55 -18.52 8.51
C GLU A 178 -4.39 -17.68 9.04
N MET A 179 -4.69 -16.51 9.61
CA MET A 179 -3.68 -15.58 10.09
C MET A 179 -4.07 -14.98 11.44
N LYS A 180 -3.12 -14.92 12.38
CA LYS A 180 -3.26 -14.23 13.68
C LYS A 180 -2.81 -12.76 13.62
N GLY A 181 -2.82 -12.19 12.41
CA GLY A 181 -2.28 -10.87 12.08
C GLY A 181 -0.92 -10.92 11.39
N HIS A 182 -0.45 -9.76 10.91
CA HIS A 182 0.75 -9.67 10.06
C HIS A 182 2.03 -10.21 10.69
N ARG A 183 2.12 -10.29 12.03
CA ARG A 183 3.29 -10.86 12.71
C ARG A 183 3.45 -12.37 12.53
N SER A 184 2.34 -13.07 12.26
CA SER A 184 2.33 -14.53 12.02
C SER A 184 2.74 -14.92 10.59
N ILE A 185 2.82 -13.95 9.66
CA ILE A 185 3.16 -14.22 8.25
C ILE A 185 4.52 -14.91 8.08
N ILE A 186 5.50 -14.55 8.90
CA ILE A 186 6.84 -15.14 8.85
C ILE A 186 6.87 -16.65 9.18
N GLU A 187 5.80 -17.19 9.76
CA GLU A 187 5.68 -18.62 10.09
C GLU A 187 5.21 -19.46 8.90
N MET A 188 4.64 -18.82 7.87
CA MET A 188 4.24 -19.49 6.63
C MET A 188 5.46 -19.80 5.76
N PRO A 189 5.40 -20.78 4.85
CA PRO A 189 6.41 -20.98 3.83
C PRO A 189 6.57 -19.70 2.98
N HIS A 190 7.75 -19.07 3.04
CA HIS A 190 7.93 -17.70 2.57
C HIS A 190 9.24 -17.46 1.82
N HIS A 191 9.23 -16.41 1.01
CA HIS A 191 10.42 -15.82 0.40
C HIS A 191 10.62 -14.39 0.92
N ILE A 192 11.87 -13.99 1.20
CA ILE A 192 12.20 -12.64 1.66
C ILE A 192 12.83 -11.85 0.52
N LEU A 193 12.22 -10.74 0.14
CA LEU A 193 12.84 -9.79 -0.79
C LEU A 193 13.97 -9.02 -0.09
N THR A 194 15.08 -8.88 -0.78
CA THR A 194 16.32 -8.31 -0.22
C THR A 194 16.38 -6.80 -0.28
N ASN A 195 15.62 -6.19 -1.20
CA ASN A 195 15.53 -4.75 -1.43
C ASN A 195 14.74 -4.02 -0.33
N ARG A 196 14.95 -2.70 -0.24
CA ARG A 196 14.14 -1.82 0.62
C ARG A 196 12.87 -1.42 -0.13
N ASN A 197 11.83 -2.22 0.00
CA ASN A 197 10.68 -2.14 -0.91
C ASN A 197 9.53 -1.28 -0.39
N TYR A 198 9.49 -0.89 0.88
CA TYR A 198 8.38 -0.09 1.42
C TYR A 198 8.86 1.17 2.14
N THR A 199 7.97 2.15 2.24
CA THR A 199 8.13 3.30 3.13
C THR A 199 6.86 3.48 3.97
N ILE A 200 7.03 3.52 5.29
CA ILE A 200 5.97 3.89 6.23
C ILE A 200 5.91 5.42 6.31
N ILE A 201 4.74 6.01 6.08
CA ILE A 201 4.56 7.46 6.16
C ILE A 201 4.08 7.87 7.55
N VAL A 202 4.81 8.81 8.15
CA VAL A 202 4.41 9.53 9.36
C VAL A 202 3.92 10.92 8.96
N HIS A 203 2.68 11.21 9.32
CA HIS A 203 1.92 12.42 9.06
C HIS A 203 1.08 12.76 10.31
N ALA A 204 0.54 13.98 10.38
CA ALA A 204 -0.10 14.51 11.60
C ALA A 204 -1.38 13.78 12.05
N GLN A 205 -1.83 12.77 11.29
CA GLN A 205 -3.11 12.08 11.47
C GLN A 205 -2.92 10.56 11.55
N ASN A 206 -1.69 10.05 11.69
CA ASN A 206 -1.51 8.62 11.93
C ASN A 206 -2.20 8.24 13.24
N THR A 207 -2.88 7.10 13.21
CA THR A 207 -3.58 6.55 14.38
C THR A 207 -2.69 5.64 15.22
N SER A 208 -1.56 5.17 14.69
CA SER A 208 -0.71 4.16 15.33
C SER A 208 0.80 4.38 15.19
N THR A 209 1.24 5.01 14.09
CA THR A 209 2.67 5.20 13.79
C THR A 209 3.13 6.60 14.20
N THR A 210 4.22 6.66 14.96
CA THR A 210 4.98 7.88 15.24
C THR A 210 6.45 7.66 14.90
N PHE A 211 7.16 8.75 14.58
CA PHE A 211 8.61 8.69 14.42
C PHE A 211 9.26 8.59 15.81
N LYS A 212 9.91 7.46 16.11
CA LYS A 212 10.47 7.14 17.42
C LYS A 212 12.00 7.20 17.39
N GLU A 213 12.63 7.43 18.54
CA GLU A 213 14.10 7.44 18.72
C GLU A 213 14.79 6.19 18.14
N LYS A 214 14.12 5.03 18.16
CA LYS A 214 14.66 3.79 17.56
C LYS A 214 15.00 3.91 16.06
N TYR A 215 14.46 4.90 15.36
CA TYR A 215 14.76 5.17 13.95
C TYR A 215 15.98 6.06 13.75
N GLU A 216 16.48 6.74 14.79
CA GLU A 216 17.61 7.66 14.71
C GLU A 216 18.88 6.98 14.18
N LYS A 217 19.09 5.71 14.55
CA LYS A 217 20.24 4.92 14.07
C LYS A 217 20.25 4.70 12.56
N GLY A 218 19.09 4.76 11.91
CA GLY A 218 18.93 4.53 10.47
C GLY A 218 18.78 5.82 9.66
N MET A 219 18.96 6.99 10.27
CA MET A 219 18.70 8.28 9.66
C MET A 219 19.56 8.54 8.41
N ILE A 220 18.90 9.06 7.38
CA ILE A 220 19.53 9.55 6.16
C ILE A 220 19.63 11.07 6.28
N HIS A 221 20.83 11.55 6.61
CA HIS A 221 21.11 12.98 6.77
C HIS A 221 21.47 13.66 5.45
N ASP A 222 21.99 12.91 4.48
CA ASP A 222 22.32 13.45 3.17
C ASP A 222 21.03 13.75 2.39
N THR A 223 20.82 15.04 2.11
CA THR A 223 19.60 15.51 1.42
C THR A 223 19.50 14.95 0.00
N SER A 224 20.61 14.75 -0.69
CA SER A 224 20.62 14.20 -2.05
C SER A 224 20.18 12.74 -2.05
N GLU A 225 20.72 11.94 -1.13
CA GLU A 225 20.34 10.55 -0.91
C GLU A 225 18.88 10.44 -0.49
N LYS A 226 18.42 11.26 0.47
CA LYS A 226 17.00 11.30 0.88
C LYS A 226 16.09 11.58 -0.30
N ASN A 227 16.42 12.58 -1.11
CA ASN A 227 15.63 12.94 -2.28
C ASN A 227 15.63 11.82 -3.31
N ARG A 228 16.80 11.22 -3.61
CA ARG A 228 16.91 10.07 -4.51
C ARG A 228 16.01 8.93 -4.05
N VAL A 229 16.10 8.53 -2.78
CA VAL A 229 15.24 7.48 -2.23
C VAL A 229 13.78 7.86 -2.38
N LEU A 230 13.36 9.06 -1.96
CA LEU A 230 11.96 9.47 -2.10
C LEU A 230 11.49 9.53 -3.57
N ASN A 231 12.38 9.81 -4.54
CA ASN A 231 12.06 9.77 -5.97
C ASN A 231 11.68 8.36 -6.41
N GLU A 232 12.40 7.34 -5.95
CA GLU A 232 12.17 5.92 -6.28
C GLU A 232 10.82 5.40 -5.76
N PHE A 233 10.18 6.12 -4.82
CA PHE A 233 8.85 5.77 -4.32
C PHE A 233 7.74 6.69 -4.85
N LEU A 234 8.02 7.98 -5.12
CA LEU A 234 6.99 8.99 -5.41
C LEU A 234 7.06 9.57 -6.83
N GLY A 235 8.06 9.19 -7.62
CA GLY A 235 8.34 9.75 -8.95
C GLY A 235 8.95 11.15 -8.92
N GLU A 236 9.58 11.57 -10.02
CA GLU A 236 10.20 12.89 -10.15
C GLU A 236 9.13 14.01 -10.25
N GLY A 237 9.22 15.05 -9.41
CA GLY A 237 8.31 16.20 -9.54
C GLY A 237 8.32 17.20 -8.37
N ARG A 238 8.22 18.49 -8.73
CA ARG A 238 8.17 19.67 -7.84
C ARG A 238 6.99 19.69 -6.86
N ASP A 239 6.04 18.76 -7.00
CA ASP A 239 4.84 18.67 -6.16
C ASP A 239 5.06 18.07 -4.77
N ARG A 240 6.24 17.48 -4.49
CA ARG A 240 6.56 17.02 -3.13
C ARG A 240 6.63 18.16 -2.11
N LEU A 241 7.19 19.31 -2.50
CA LEU A 241 7.24 20.50 -1.65
C LEU A 241 5.83 21.08 -1.37
N ASN A 242 4.91 20.97 -2.33
CA ASN A 242 3.52 21.40 -2.16
C ASN A 242 2.73 20.48 -1.20
N VAL A 243 3.01 19.16 -1.22
CA VAL A 243 2.41 18.19 -0.27
C VAL A 243 2.93 18.44 1.14
N LEU A 244 4.24 18.58 1.31
CA LEU A 244 4.87 18.86 2.61
C LEU A 244 4.41 20.22 3.17
N GLY A 245 4.35 21.26 2.34
CA GLY A 245 3.84 22.58 2.72
C GLY A 245 2.37 22.57 3.15
N LYS A 246 1.51 21.77 2.50
CA LYS A 246 0.09 21.63 2.89
C LYS A 246 -0.11 20.80 4.16
N LEU A 247 0.72 19.78 4.39
CA LEU A 247 0.71 18.97 5.61
C LEU A 247 1.22 19.76 6.82
N MET A 248 2.21 20.64 6.62
CA MET A 248 2.74 21.52 7.67
C MET A 248 1.81 22.70 8.01
N ASN A 249 1.15 23.33 7.03
CA ASN A 249 0.29 24.51 7.24
C ASN A 249 -1.08 24.24 7.90
N LYS A 250 -1.35 23.00 8.33
CA LYS A 250 -2.58 22.64 9.07
C LYS A 250 -2.34 22.40 10.57
N LEU A 251 -1.14 22.71 11.06
CA LEU A 251 -0.75 22.66 12.49
C LEU A 251 -0.80 24.04 13.18
N THR A 252 -1.35 25.05 12.52
CA THR A 252 -1.62 26.40 13.08
C THR A 252 -3.09 26.74 13.01
#